data_AF-A0A7J7JCL0-F1
#
_entry.id   AF-A0A7J7JCL0-F1
#
_cell.length_a   1.000
_cell.length_b   1.000
_cell.length_c   1.000
_cell.angle_alpha   90.00
_cell.angle_beta   90.00
_cell.angle_gamma   90.00
#
_symmetry.space_group_name_H-M   'P 1'
#
loop_
_entity.id
_entity.type
_entity.pdbx_description
1 polymer ?
#
loop_
_entity_poly.entity_id
_entity_poly.type
_entity_poly.pdbx_seq_one_letter_code
_entity_poly.pdbx_strand_id
1 'polypeptide(L)'
;MWFDSAFDAFDCLKSSVPFSVVFILPFLMIISPVNGAQNFPVYRMNQFDFAGNTYGSRSTLVNMEARSISSTGLARKCVVAKLNEVTLSLYRHLVDQNIGALVILLPGHLDNLTVDEREQFMGIEKLVLLEETLIPVYFVIEDDEILEIYNRVKSSTACKLTLYLLSQKFRCCEIVVW
;
A
#
# COMPACT_ATOMS: atom_id res chain seq x y z
N MET A 1 20.96 -31.94 -18.13
CA MET A 1 22.39 -31.66 -18.43
C MET A 1 22.99 -30.59 -17.53
N TRP A 2 22.34 -29.46 -17.21
CA TRP A 2 22.91 -28.47 -16.26
C TRP A 2 22.62 -28.77 -14.77
N PHE A 3 21.52 -29.48 -14.47
CA PHE A 3 21.14 -29.87 -13.10
C PHE A 3 21.99 -31.00 -12.51
N ASP A 4 22.55 -31.91 -13.34
CA ASP A 4 23.40 -33.00 -12.86
C ASP A 4 24.73 -32.49 -12.29
N SER A 5 25.32 -31.47 -12.94
CA SER A 5 26.56 -30.84 -12.48
C SER A 5 26.39 -30.07 -11.16
N ALA A 6 25.17 -29.61 -10.85
CA ALA A 6 24.88 -28.95 -9.59
C ALA A 6 24.86 -29.95 -8.43
N PHE A 7 24.39 -31.19 -8.67
CA PHE A 7 24.28 -32.22 -7.64
C PHE A 7 25.65 -32.78 -7.22
N ASP A 8 26.55 -33.00 -8.18
CA ASP A 8 27.94 -33.43 -7.91
C ASP A 8 28.73 -32.40 -7.09
N ALA A 9 28.43 -31.10 -7.28
CA ALA A 9 29.03 -30.02 -6.49
C ALA A 9 28.55 -30.02 -5.03
N PHE A 10 27.31 -30.47 -4.76
CA PHE A 10 26.79 -30.60 -3.39
C PHE A 10 27.46 -31.74 -2.60
N ASP A 11 27.83 -32.83 -3.28
CA ASP A 11 28.51 -33.95 -2.62
C ASP A 11 29.95 -33.62 -2.20
N CYS A 12 30.65 -32.79 -2.98
CA CYS A 12 31.97 -32.26 -2.59
C CYS A 12 31.89 -31.28 -1.40
N LEU A 13 30.77 -30.54 -1.29
CA LEU A 13 30.53 -29.59 -0.20
C LEU A 13 30.40 -30.28 1.16
N LYS A 14 29.94 -31.54 1.19
CA LYS A 14 29.63 -32.32 2.40
C LYS A 14 30.83 -32.68 3.29
N SER A 15 32.06 -32.59 2.78
CA SER A 15 33.30 -32.83 3.56
C SER A 15 33.92 -31.53 4.12
N SER A 16 33.59 -30.37 3.52
CA SER A 16 34.15 -29.04 3.84
C SER A 16 33.07 -28.06 4.31
N VAL A 17 32.04 -28.58 4.98
CA VAL A 17 30.82 -27.84 5.34
C VAL A 17 31.06 -26.68 6.30
N PRO A 18 31.88 -26.77 7.38
CA PRO A 18 31.90 -25.70 8.38
C PRO A 18 32.52 -24.39 7.84
N PHE A 19 33.58 -24.48 7.02
CA PHE A 19 34.23 -23.30 6.46
C PHE A 19 33.51 -22.77 5.22
N SER A 20 33.02 -23.64 4.34
CA SER A 20 32.33 -23.19 3.13
C SER A 20 31.02 -22.47 3.44
N VAL A 21 30.28 -22.88 4.48
CA VAL A 21 29.05 -22.20 4.90
C VAL A 21 29.33 -20.78 5.43
N VAL A 22 30.44 -20.59 6.14
CA VAL A 22 30.85 -19.27 6.67
C VAL A 22 31.18 -18.28 5.55
N PHE A 23 31.72 -18.76 4.41
CA PHE A 23 31.96 -17.90 3.26
C PHE A 23 30.71 -17.71 2.38
N ILE A 24 29.86 -18.73 2.20
CA ILE A 24 28.68 -18.62 1.33
C ILE A 24 27.60 -17.70 1.91
N LEU A 25 27.38 -17.70 3.24
CA LEU A 25 26.39 -16.86 3.91
C LEU A 25 26.55 -15.33 3.66
N PRO A 26 27.73 -14.73 3.81
CA PRO A 26 27.93 -13.31 3.52
C PRO A 26 27.78 -13.01 2.03
N PHE A 27 28.24 -13.88 1.14
CA PHE A 27 28.00 -13.72 -0.30
C PHE A 27 26.50 -13.74 -0.63
N LEU A 28 25.73 -14.62 0.00
CA LEU A 28 24.29 -14.73 -0.22
C LEU A 28 23.52 -13.52 0.33
N MET A 29 23.97 -12.91 1.43
CA MET A 29 23.44 -11.64 1.92
C MET A 29 23.72 -10.46 0.96
N ILE A 30 24.90 -10.42 0.35
CA ILE A 30 25.27 -9.37 -0.62
C ILE A 30 24.46 -9.48 -1.92
N ILE A 31 24.15 -10.72 -2.35
CA ILE A 31 23.42 -10.98 -3.60
C ILE A 31 21.91 -10.80 -3.44
N SER A 32 21.38 -10.91 -2.22
CA SER A 32 19.94 -10.71 -2.00
C SER A 32 19.54 -9.26 -2.28
N PRO A 33 18.56 -8.99 -3.15
CA PRO A 33 18.03 -7.65 -3.31
C PRO A 33 17.32 -7.28 -2.01
N VAL A 34 17.97 -6.45 -1.18
CA VAL A 34 17.38 -5.85 0.01
C VAL A 34 16.43 -4.73 -0.42
N ASN A 35 15.34 -5.09 -1.09
CA ASN A 35 14.22 -4.17 -1.24
C ASN A 35 13.52 -4.11 0.11
N GLY A 36 14.07 -3.27 0.99
CA GLY A 36 13.56 -3.01 2.33
C GLY A 36 12.12 -2.51 2.28
N ALA A 37 11.42 -2.63 3.40
CA ALA A 37 10.10 -2.05 3.57
C ALA A 37 10.17 -0.53 3.32
N GLN A 38 9.68 -0.10 2.15
CA GLN A 38 9.61 1.32 1.80
C GLN A 38 8.56 1.98 2.68
N ASN A 39 9.01 2.96 3.47
CA ASN A 39 8.16 3.76 4.32
C ASN A 39 8.00 5.12 3.67
N PHE A 40 6.78 5.47 3.30
CA PHE A 40 6.46 6.79 2.75
C PHE A 40 5.55 7.57 3.72
N PRO A 41 5.66 8.90 3.71
CA PRO A 41 4.79 9.75 4.49
C PRO A 41 3.38 9.70 3.89
N VAL A 42 2.41 9.47 4.75
CA VAL A 42 1.01 9.38 4.40
C VAL A 42 0.23 10.27 5.32
N TYR A 43 -0.71 11.01 4.74
CA TYR A 43 -1.51 11.96 5.46
C TYR A 43 -2.82 11.35 5.88
N ARG A 44 -3.19 11.50 7.16
CA ARG A 44 -4.50 11.06 7.63
C ARG A 44 -5.49 12.19 7.70
N MET A 45 -6.75 11.81 7.58
CA MET A 45 -7.87 12.68 7.84
C MET A 45 -8.01 12.94 9.34
N ASN A 46 -8.29 14.19 9.71
CA ASN A 46 -8.43 14.61 11.10
C ASN A 46 -9.72 14.02 11.70
N GLN A 47 -9.60 13.44 12.90
CA GLN A 47 -10.73 12.95 13.67
C GLN A 47 -11.24 14.07 14.58
N PHE A 48 -12.55 14.29 14.61
CA PHE A 48 -13.20 15.29 15.46
C PHE A 48 -14.24 14.62 16.34
N ASP A 49 -14.29 14.95 17.63
CA ASP A 49 -15.36 14.50 18.53
C ASP A 49 -16.20 15.72 18.92
N PHE A 50 -17.47 15.73 18.52
CA PHE A 50 -18.40 16.79 18.88
C PHE A 50 -19.60 16.20 19.63
N ALA A 51 -19.81 16.69 20.85
CA ALA A 51 -20.92 16.30 21.71
C ALA A 51 -21.04 14.77 21.95
N GLY A 52 -19.92 14.05 21.94
CA GLY A 52 -19.86 12.60 22.14
C GLY A 52 -20.09 11.77 20.86
N ASN A 53 -20.29 12.44 19.71
CA ASN A 53 -20.27 11.79 18.39
C ASN A 53 -18.89 12.00 17.77
N THR A 54 -18.22 10.89 17.43
CA THR A 54 -16.94 10.92 16.75
C THR A 54 -17.12 10.93 15.23
N TYR A 55 -16.51 11.92 14.59
CA TYR A 55 -16.50 12.16 13.16
C TYR A 55 -15.10 11.91 12.59
N GLY A 56 -15.03 11.44 11.34
CA GLY A 56 -13.77 11.07 10.69
C GLY A 56 -13.36 9.62 10.95
N SER A 57 -12.06 9.33 10.90
CA SER A 57 -11.55 7.96 10.94
C SER A 57 -10.73 7.63 12.18
N ARG A 58 -10.97 6.45 12.77
CA ARG A 58 -10.45 6.04 14.10
C ARG A 58 -9.15 5.22 14.08
N SER A 59 -8.66 4.77 12.92
CA SER A 59 -7.56 3.79 12.86
C SER A 59 -6.19 4.40 12.56
N THR A 60 -5.21 4.11 13.42
CA THR A 60 -3.90 4.77 13.44
C THR A 60 -2.73 3.95 12.89
N LEU A 61 -2.89 2.68 12.54
CA LEU A 61 -1.82 1.90 11.90
C LEU A 61 -2.43 0.82 11.01
N VAL A 62 -2.04 0.82 9.73
CA VAL A 62 -2.48 -0.19 8.76
C VAL A 62 -1.26 -0.96 8.29
N ASN A 63 -1.22 -2.24 8.64
CA ASN A 63 -0.22 -3.20 8.17
C ASN A 63 -0.95 -4.29 7.39
N MET A 64 -1.44 -3.93 6.21
CA MET A 64 -2.26 -4.81 5.37
C MET A 64 -1.73 -4.78 3.94
N GLU A 65 -1.91 -5.87 3.20
CA GLU A 65 -1.47 -5.95 1.81
C GLU A 65 -2.16 -4.88 0.95
N ALA A 66 -1.37 -4.17 0.16
CA ALA A 66 -1.87 -3.24 -0.85
C ALA A 66 -2.50 -3.99 -2.02
N ARG A 67 -3.68 -3.54 -2.47
CA ARG A 67 -4.40 -4.06 -3.63
C ARG A 67 -4.96 -2.91 -4.46
N SER A 68 -5.10 -3.18 -5.75
CA SER A 68 -5.80 -2.26 -6.65
C SER A 68 -7.32 -2.37 -6.48
N ILE A 69 -7.99 -1.30 -6.86
CA ILE A 69 -9.45 -1.15 -6.90
C ILE A 69 -10.18 -2.28 -7.64
N SER A 70 -9.57 -2.85 -8.70
CA SER A 70 -10.20 -3.86 -9.54
C SER A 70 -10.03 -5.30 -9.04
N SER A 71 -9.36 -5.49 -7.89
CA SER A 71 -9.07 -6.82 -7.35
C SER A 71 -10.28 -7.44 -6.61
N THR A 72 -10.39 -8.76 -6.64
CA THR A 72 -11.42 -9.49 -5.89
C THR A 72 -10.99 -9.75 -4.44
N GLY A 73 -11.94 -9.64 -3.50
CA GLY A 73 -11.70 -9.89 -2.07
C GLY A 73 -10.89 -8.78 -1.40
N LEU A 74 -11.50 -7.60 -1.24
CA LEU A 74 -10.88 -6.38 -0.68
C LEU A 74 -10.98 -6.30 0.86
N ALA A 75 -11.71 -7.22 1.49
CA ALA A 75 -11.88 -7.26 2.94
C ALA A 75 -10.54 -7.32 3.68
N ARG A 76 -10.32 -6.40 4.63
CA ARG A 76 -9.07 -6.27 5.41
C ARG A 76 -7.81 -6.10 4.55
N LYS A 77 -7.93 -5.53 3.35
CA LYS A 77 -6.80 -5.14 2.49
C LYS A 77 -6.74 -3.63 2.35
N CYS A 78 -5.54 -3.11 2.05
CA CYS A 78 -5.32 -1.70 1.79
C CYS A 78 -5.59 -1.43 0.31
N VAL A 79 -6.56 -0.60 -0.02
CA VAL A 79 -6.88 -0.25 -1.40
C VAL A 79 -6.13 1.01 -1.78
N VAL A 80 -5.40 0.96 -2.88
CA VAL A 80 -4.65 2.11 -3.40
C VAL A 80 -5.31 2.57 -4.70
N ALA A 81 -5.71 3.83 -4.77
CA ALA A 81 -6.41 4.41 -5.92
C ALA A 81 -5.94 5.84 -6.20
N LYS A 82 -5.93 6.23 -7.47
CA LYS A 82 -5.73 7.63 -7.86
C LYS A 82 -6.99 8.43 -7.59
N LEU A 83 -6.85 9.72 -7.31
CA LEU A 83 -7.99 10.61 -7.08
C LEU A 83 -9.07 10.50 -8.17
N ASN A 84 -8.67 10.45 -9.45
CA ASN A 84 -9.57 10.39 -10.60
C ASN A 84 -10.31 9.03 -10.73
N GLU A 85 -9.84 7.99 -10.05
CA GLU A 85 -10.49 6.67 -10.00
C GLU A 85 -11.49 6.55 -8.84
N VAL A 86 -11.46 7.49 -7.89
CA VAL A 86 -12.31 7.45 -6.69
C VAL A 86 -13.62 8.20 -6.94
N THR A 87 -14.73 7.45 -6.93
CA THR A 87 -16.08 8.01 -6.98
C THR A 87 -16.83 7.72 -5.67
N LEU A 88 -17.90 8.47 -5.41
CA LEU A 88 -18.70 8.30 -4.20
C LEU A 88 -19.38 6.92 -4.13
N SER A 89 -19.83 6.39 -5.26
CA SER A 89 -20.38 5.03 -5.36
C SER A 89 -19.32 3.97 -5.03
N LEU A 90 -18.12 4.12 -5.59
CA LEU A 90 -17.00 3.24 -5.29
C LEU A 90 -16.67 3.28 -3.79
N TYR A 91 -16.59 4.46 -3.19
CA TYR A 91 -16.30 4.59 -1.76
C TYR A 91 -17.29 3.77 -0.92
N ARG A 92 -18.60 3.90 -1.19
CA ARG A 92 -19.64 3.11 -0.51
C ARG A 92 -19.44 1.60 -0.71
N HIS A 93 -19.16 1.17 -1.95
CA HIS A 93 -18.85 -0.23 -2.21
C HIS A 93 -17.63 -0.74 -1.43
N LEU A 94 -16.59 0.09 -1.27
CA LEU A 94 -15.42 -0.28 -0.47
C LEU A 94 -15.76 -0.38 1.03
N VAL A 95 -16.61 0.53 1.53
CA VAL A 95 -17.13 0.45 2.90
C VAL A 95 -17.92 -0.85 3.11
N ASP A 96 -18.80 -1.21 2.18
CA ASP A 96 -19.59 -2.46 2.23
C ASP A 96 -18.70 -3.71 2.20
N GLN A 97 -17.57 -3.66 1.49
CA GLN A 97 -16.59 -4.75 1.42
C GLN A 97 -15.67 -4.83 2.65
N ASN A 98 -15.85 -3.95 3.65
CA ASN A 98 -15.07 -3.91 4.88
C ASN A 98 -13.55 -3.88 4.60
N ILE A 99 -13.14 -2.94 3.75
CA ILE A 99 -11.73 -2.74 3.43
C ILE A 99 -10.93 -2.36 4.68
N GLY A 100 -9.64 -2.67 4.66
CA GLY A 100 -8.76 -2.36 5.77
C GLY A 100 -8.35 -0.89 5.83
N ALA A 101 -8.14 -0.28 4.67
CA ALA A 101 -7.75 1.12 4.50
C ALA A 101 -7.93 1.56 3.06
N LEU A 102 -8.13 2.86 2.85
CA LEU A 102 -8.14 3.49 1.53
C LEU A 102 -6.99 4.49 1.46
N VAL A 103 -6.12 4.34 0.46
CA VAL A 103 -5.03 5.28 0.15
C VAL A 103 -5.34 5.94 -1.18
N ILE A 104 -5.50 7.26 -1.15
CA ILE A 104 -5.81 8.10 -2.30
C ILE A 104 -4.55 8.85 -2.68
N LEU A 105 -4.12 8.68 -3.94
CA LEU A 105 -3.01 9.43 -4.52
C LEU A 105 -3.54 10.75 -5.07
N LEU A 106 -3.01 11.87 -4.58
CA LEU A 106 -3.32 13.22 -5.05
C LEU A 106 -2.25 13.69 -6.03
N PRO A 107 -2.61 14.34 -7.14
CA PRO A 107 -1.62 14.93 -8.02
C PRO A 107 -0.79 15.99 -7.28
N GLY A 108 0.49 16.11 -7.64
CA GLY A 108 1.40 17.08 -7.03
C GLY A 108 0.96 18.55 -7.15
N HIS A 109 0.12 18.86 -8.15
CA HIS A 109 -0.49 20.17 -8.34
C HIS A 109 -2.01 20.07 -8.25
N LEU A 110 -2.56 20.40 -7.09
CA LEU A 110 -4.01 20.49 -6.86
C LEU A 110 -4.69 21.53 -7.77
N ASP A 111 -3.95 22.55 -8.21
CA ASP A 111 -4.47 23.64 -9.07
C ASP A 111 -4.76 23.18 -10.50
N ASN A 112 -4.18 22.06 -10.93
CA ASN A 112 -4.40 21.50 -12.27
C ASN A 112 -5.58 20.51 -12.34
N LEU A 113 -6.32 20.34 -11.25
CA LEU A 113 -7.50 19.48 -11.22
C LEU A 113 -8.63 20.06 -12.07
N THR A 114 -9.31 19.20 -12.81
CA THR A 114 -10.53 19.61 -13.51
C THR A 114 -11.63 19.96 -12.51
N VAL A 115 -12.59 20.79 -12.93
CA VAL A 115 -13.72 21.20 -12.09
C VAL A 115 -14.50 19.97 -11.59
N ASP A 116 -14.69 18.98 -12.47
CA ASP A 116 -15.42 17.75 -12.16
C ASP A 116 -14.70 16.89 -11.11
N GLU A 117 -13.37 16.72 -11.23
CA GLU A 117 -12.56 15.98 -10.25
C GLU A 117 -12.57 16.66 -8.87
N ARG A 118 -12.54 17.99 -8.86
CA ARG A 118 -12.62 18.78 -7.62
C ARG A 118 -13.98 18.62 -6.94
N GLU A 119 -15.08 18.66 -7.69
CA GLU A 119 -16.42 18.43 -7.13
C GLU A 119 -16.58 17.02 -6.56
N GLN A 120 -16.06 16.00 -7.27
CA GLN A 120 -16.06 14.63 -6.79
C GLN A 120 -15.26 14.48 -5.49
N PHE A 121 -14.06 15.08 -5.45
CA PHE A 121 -13.22 15.07 -4.26
C PHE A 121 -13.90 15.77 -3.06
N MET A 122 -14.45 16.96 -3.26
CA MET A 122 -15.20 17.68 -2.22
C MET A 122 -16.42 16.87 -1.73
N GLY A 123 -17.08 16.14 -2.61
CA GLY A 123 -18.20 15.26 -2.25
C GLY A 123 -17.77 14.10 -1.35
N ILE A 124 -16.64 13.45 -1.66
CA ILE A 124 -16.07 12.38 -0.86
C ILE A 124 -15.58 12.91 0.48
N GLU A 125 -14.81 14.00 0.47
CA GLU A 125 -14.28 14.63 1.68
C GLU A 125 -15.41 14.98 2.65
N LYS A 126 -16.47 15.64 2.16
CA LYS A 126 -17.63 15.98 2.98
C LYS A 126 -18.34 14.75 3.54
N LEU A 127 -18.47 13.69 2.76
CA LEU A 127 -19.09 12.44 3.23
C LEU A 127 -18.25 11.81 4.36
N VAL A 128 -16.93 11.70 4.17
CA VAL A 128 -16.04 11.12 5.17
C VAL A 128 -15.91 11.99 6.43
N LEU A 129 -16.05 13.31 6.31
CA LEU A 129 -16.10 14.22 7.47
C LEU A 129 -17.40 14.10 8.27
N LEU A 130 -18.53 13.87 7.60
CA LEU A 130 -19.85 13.86 8.24
C LEU A 130 -20.23 12.49 8.81
N GLU A 131 -19.70 11.40 8.26
CA GLU A 131 -19.98 10.04 8.72
C GLU A 131 -18.87 9.52 9.66
N GLU A 132 -19.26 8.80 10.71
CA GLU A 132 -18.30 8.01 11.49
C GLU A 132 -17.87 6.82 10.63
N THR A 133 -16.63 6.82 10.17
CA THR A 133 -16.12 5.75 9.31
C THR A 133 -15.05 4.94 10.04
N LEU A 134 -15.24 3.63 10.10
CA LEU A 134 -14.29 2.71 10.74
C LEU A 134 -13.01 2.52 9.92
N ILE A 135 -13.04 2.93 8.65
CA ILE A 135 -11.97 2.70 7.68
C ILE A 135 -11.06 3.94 7.63
N PRO A 136 -9.74 3.78 7.82
CA PRO A 136 -8.78 4.86 7.62
C PRO A 136 -8.66 5.23 6.15
N VAL A 137 -8.94 6.50 5.86
CA VAL A 137 -8.67 7.14 4.58
C VAL A 137 -7.39 7.94 4.71
N TYR A 138 -6.48 7.67 3.78
CA TYR A 138 -5.15 8.21 3.71
C TYR A 138 -4.95 8.95 2.40
N PHE A 139 -4.24 10.06 2.46
CA PHE A 139 -3.91 10.92 1.34
C PHE A 139 -2.40 10.92 1.14
N VAL A 140 -1.93 10.72 -0.08
CA VAL A 140 -0.51 10.72 -0.43
C VAL A 140 -0.33 11.57 -1.67
N ILE A 141 0.66 12.45 -1.67
CA ILE A 141 1.01 13.22 -2.86
C ILE A 141 1.70 12.27 -3.85
N GLU A 142 1.31 12.33 -5.12
CA GLU A 142 1.93 11.58 -6.19
C GLU A 142 3.39 11.98 -6.32
N ASP A 143 4.25 10.98 -6.15
CA ASP A 143 5.70 11.03 -6.33
C ASP A 143 6.11 9.83 -7.18
N ASP A 144 7.26 9.90 -7.84
CA ASP A 144 7.73 8.87 -8.76
C ASP A 144 7.85 7.50 -8.08
N GLU A 145 8.31 7.47 -6.82
CA GLU A 145 8.41 6.24 -6.01
C GLU A 145 7.02 5.63 -5.73
N ILE A 146 6.04 6.47 -5.39
CA ILE A 146 4.67 6.04 -5.08
C ILE A 146 3.97 5.55 -6.34
N LEU A 147 4.24 6.20 -7.48
CA LEU A 147 3.69 5.80 -8.77
C LEU A 147 4.22 4.43 -9.21
N GLU A 148 5.51 4.16 -8.98
CA GLU A 148 6.09 2.83 -9.22
C GLU A 148 5.38 1.76 -8.37
N ILE A 149 5.18 2.03 -7.08
CA ILE A 149 4.45 1.13 -6.17
C ILE A 149 3.02 0.91 -6.67
N TYR A 150 2.31 1.97 -7.04
CA TYR A 150 0.95 1.88 -7.59
C TYR A 150 0.91 1.00 -8.85
N ASN A 151 1.84 1.19 -9.79
CA ASN A 151 1.94 0.39 -11.00
C ASN A 151 2.27 -1.08 -10.72
N ARG A 152 3.11 -1.34 -9.71
CA ARG A 152 3.41 -2.70 -9.24
C ARG A 152 2.18 -3.36 -8.61
N VAL A 153 1.42 -2.64 -7.78
CA VAL A 153 0.18 -3.15 -7.18
C VAL A 153 -0.88 -3.42 -8.27
N LYS A 154 -1.03 -2.52 -9.24
CA LYS A 154 -1.94 -2.68 -10.38
C LYS A 154 -1.59 -3.90 -11.24
N SER A 155 -0.32 -4.06 -11.60
CA SER A 155 0.15 -5.23 -12.38
C SER A 155 0.10 -6.55 -11.59
N SER A 156 0.39 -6.52 -10.29
CA SER A 156 0.29 -7.73 -9.42
C SER A 156 -1.12 -8.28 -9.30
N THR A 157 -2.15 -7.47 -9.62
CA THR A 157 -3.54 -7.93 -9.61
C THR A 157 -3.81 -8.94 -10.74
N ALA A 158 -2.99 -8.94 -11.80
CA ALA A 158 -3.08 -9.91 -12.91
C ALA A 158 -2.29 -11.21 -12.68
N CYS A 159 -1.28 -11.22 -11.80
CA CYS A 159 -0.43 -12.39 -11.58
C CYS A 159 -0.68 -12.99 -10.19
N LYS A 160 -1.44 -14.08 -10.14
CA LYS A 160 -1.80 -14.82 -8.93
C LYS A 160 -0.62 -15.56 -8.26
N LEU A 161 0.62 -15.31 -8.67
CA LEU A 161 1.78 -16.15 -8.30
C LEU A 161 2.95 -15.43 -7.61
N THR A 162 2.79 -14.18 -7.19
CA THR A 162 3.81 -13.50 -6.36
C THR A 162 3.25 -13.17 -4.99
N LEU A 163 2.99 -14.22 -4.21
CA LEU A 163 2.83 -14.14 -2.76
C LEU A 163 4.20 -13.94 -2.11
N TYR A 164 4.85 -12.79 -2.28
CA TYR A 164 5.92 -12.38 -1.36
C TYR A 164 6.00 -10.85 -1.27
N LEU A 165 5.68 -10.37 -0.08
CA LEU A 165 6.21 -9.16 0.55
C LEU A 165 5.78 -7.80 -0.03
N LEU A 166 4.63 -7.32 0.44
CA LEU A 166 4.45 -5.89 0.72
C LEU A 166 3.79 -5.72 2.09
N SER A 167 4.57 -5.93 3.15
CA SER A 167 4.27 -5.29 4.44
C SER A 167 4.77 -3.86 4.32
N GLN A 168 3.89 -2.96 3.87
CA GLN A 168 4.19 -1.54 3.85
C GLN A 168 3.75 -0.94 5.17
N LYS A 169 4.66 -0.21 5.81
CA LYS A 169 4.41 0.50 7.06
C LYS A 169 4.30 1.98 6.74
N PHE A 170 3.08 2.49 6.79
CA PHE A 170 2.79 3.90 6.53
C PHE A 170 3.21 4.77 7.73
N ARG A 171 3.93 5.88 7.48
CA ARG A 171 4.21 6.90 8.50
C ARG A 171 3.14 7.98 8.42
N CYS A 172 2.47 8.29 9.52
CA CYS A 172 1.42 9.30 9.56
C CYS A 172 2.03 10.71 9.66
N CYS A 173 1.82 11.56 8.65
CA CYS A 173 1.96 13.01 8.75
C CYS A 173 0.57 13.65 8.85
N GLU A 174 0.40 14.76 9.55
CA GLU A 174 -0.85 15.52 9.56
C GLU A 174 -0.87 16.51 8.38
N ILE A 175 -1.97 16.52 7.60
CA ILE A 175 -2.30 17.67 6.74
C ILE A 175 -3.16 18.61 7.59
N VAL A 176 -2.67 19.83 7.79
CA VAL A 176 -3.50 20.95 8.23
C VAL A 176 -4.09 21.57 6.96
N VAL A 177 -5.29 21.13 6.57
CA VAL A 177 -6.08 21.84 5.56
C VAL A 177 -6.59 23.11 6.26
N TRP A 178 -6.07 24.27 5.84
CA TRP A 178 -6.55 25.58 6.28
C TRP A 178 -7.79 26.00 5.48
#